data_AF-A0A7X5BZA0-F1
#
_entry.id   AF-A0A7X5BZA0-F1
#
_cell.length_a   1.000
_cell.length_b   1.000
_cell.length_c   1.000
_cell.angle_alpha   90.00
_cell.angle_beta   90.00
_cell.angle_gamma   90.00
#
_symmetry.space_group_name_H-M   'P 1'
#
loop_
_entity.id
_entity.type
_entity.pdbx_description
1 polymer ?
#
loop_
_entity_poly.entity_id
_entity_poly.type
_entity_poly.pdbx_seq_one_letter_code
_entity_poly.pdbx_strand_id
1 'polypeptide(L)'
;MQSNDAITVEILACAARQYRASGRDAAYIGGSQNSVYEYVQDGRSFILRLTPCGNRSESLVRSELDWILFLADAGISVSKPIRSKNGRWTEVIPSPEGSRYTCVVFEKAPGRQIGYPECLEDHGLHERLGRLTGRLHAVSQTYQPQAPITARHDWRQNWFLQHMDLLPESQAGVVPRAMI
;
A
#
# COMPACT_ATOMS: atom_id res chain seq x y z
N MET A 1 -8.06 17.00 -13.37
CA MET A 1 -9.36 16.99 -12.66
C MET A 1 -9.78 15.54 -12.54
N GLN A 2 -9.28 14.82 -11.54
CA GLN A 2 -9.63 13.41 -11.34
C GLN A 2 -10.93 13.36 -10.56
N SER A 3 -11.94 12.70 -11.14
CA SER A 3 -13.19 12.36 -10.49
C SER A 3 -12.89 11.56 -9.23
N ASN A 4 -13.21 12.13 -8.07
CA ASN A 4 -13.19 11.42 -6.79
C ASN A 4 -14.47 10.59 -6.71
N ASP A 5 -14.54 9.54 -7.53
CA ASP A 5 -15.67 8.62 -7.51
C ASP A 5 -15.63 7.87 -6.19
N ALA A 6 -16.62 8.15 -5.33
CA ALA A 6 -16.78 7.46 -4.07
C ALA A 6 -17.01 5.96 -4.32
N ILE A 7 -16.36 5.10 -3.54
CA ILE A 7 -16.58 3.66 -3.63
C ILE A 7 -18.04 3.36 -3.29
N THR A 8 -18.79 2.87 -4.28
CA THR A 8 -20.17 2.45 -4.08
C THR A 8 -20.26 1.08 -3.42
N VAL A 9 -21.44 0.76 -2.89
CA VAL A 9 -21.72 -0.55 -2.27
C VAL A 9 -21.55 -1.68 -3.29
N GLU A 10 -21.87 -1.45 -4.56
CA GLU A 10 -21.73 -2.42 -5.65
C GLU A 10 -20.25 -2.74 -5.92
N ILE A 11 -19.39 -1.72 -5.97
CA ILE A 11 -17.95 -1.88 -6.17
C ILE A 11 -17.36 -2.68 -5.02
N LEU A 12 -17.70 -2.32 -3.78
CA LEU A 12 -17.22 -3.03 -2.59
C LEU A 12 -17.72 -4.48 -2.57
N ALA A 13 -18.98 -4.73 -2.92
CA ALA A 13 -19.54 -6.07 -3.00
C ALA A 13 -18.92 -6.91 -4.12
N CYS A 14 -18.59 -6.30 -5.27
CA CYS A 14 -17.81 -6.94 -6.34
C CYS A 14 -16.42 -7.33 -5.85
N ALA A 15 -15.71 -6.39 -5.22
CA ALA A 15 -14.37 -6.60 -4.68
C ALA A 15 -14.33 -7.74 -3.63
N ALA A 16 -15.20 -7.66 -2.61
CA ALA A 16 -15.29 -8.65 -1.54
C ALA A 16 -15.59 -10.07 -2.08
N ARG A 17 -16.48 -10.18 -3.07
CA ARG A 17 -16.81 -11.47 -3.73
C ARG A 17 -15.62 -12.11 -4.44
N GLN A 18 -14.59 -11.35 -4.82
CA GLN A 18 -13.37 -11.95 -5.36
C GLN A 18 -12.56 -12.68 -4.29
N TYR A 19 -12.74 -12.34 -3.02
CA TYR A 19 -12.03 -12.92 -1.88
C TYR A 19 -12.93 -13.77 -0.98
N ARG A 20 -14.08 -14.23 -1.51
CA ARG A 20 -15.07 -15.06 -0.79
C ARG A 20 -15.67 -14.38 0.45
N ALA A 21 -15.63 -13.04 0.47
CA ALA A 21 -16.21 -12.23 1.52
C ALA A 21 -17.52 -11.58 1.06
N SER A 22 -18.36 -11.22 2.03
CA SER A 22 -19.53 -10.37 1.83
C SER A 22 -19.11 -8.91 1.94
N GLY A 23 -19.47 -8.08 0.96
CA GLY A 23 -19.20 -6.63 1.02
C GLY A 23 -20.02 -5.90 2.07
N ARG A 24 -21.08 -6.53 2.62
CA ARG A 24 -21.93 -5.92 3.67
C ARG A 24 -21.23 -5.86 5.02
N ASP A 25 -20.31 -6.78 5.26
CA ASP A 25 -19.61 -6.94 6.54
C ASP A 25 -18.25 -6.24 6.54
N ALA A 26 -17.95 -5.49 5.46
CA ALA A 26 -16.73 -4.73 5.30
C ALA A 26 -16.90 -3.31 5.88
N ALA A 27 -16.24 -3.04 7.00
CA ALA A 27 -16.23 -1.74 7.66
C ALA A 27 -15.16 -0.84 7.04
N TYR A 28 -15.52 0.40 6.66
CA TYR A 28 -14.54 1.37 6.20
C TYR A 28 -13.63 1.81 7.36
N ILE A 29 -12.32 1.71 7.17
CA ILE A 29 -11.30 2.06 8.19
C ILE A 29 -10.40 3.22 7.76
N GLY A 30 -10.77 3.91 6.68
CA GLY A 30 -10.05 5.07 6.16
C GLY A 30 -9.19 4.74 4.94
N GLY A 31 -8.18 5.57 4.74
CA GLY A 31 -7.29 5.52 3.59
C GLY A 31 -7.31 6.85 2.85
N SER A 32 -6.09 7.37 2.58
CA SER A 32 -5.91 8.64 1.88
C SER A 32 -6.04 8.41 0.37
N GLN A 33 -4.98 7.91 -0.26
CA GLN A 33 -4.94 7.63 -1.71
C GLN A 33 -5.65 6.32 -2.10
N ASN A 34 -6.18 5.58 -1.13
CA ASN A 34 -6.86 4.30 -1.29
C ASN A 34 -8.10 4.28 -0.41
N SER A 35 -9.09 3.47 -0.74
CA SER A 35 -10.20 3.14 0.17
C SER A 35 -9.92 1.80 0.83
N VAL A 36 -9.87 1.78 2.17
CA VAL A 36 -9.49 0.61 2.96
C VAL A 36 -10.65 0.17 3.84
N TYR A 37 -10.91 -1.12 3.83
CA TYR A 37 -11.99 -1.75 4.58
C TYR A 37 -11.44 -2.92 5.38
N GLU A 38 -11.97 -3.12 6.58
CA GLU A 38 -11.75 -4.33 7.37
C GLU A 38 -12.96 -5.25 7.24
N TYR A 39 -12.74 -6.54 7.10
CA TYR A 39 -13.80 -7.54 7.19
C TYR A 39 -13.32 -8.79 7.92
N VAL A 40 -14.25 -9.60 8.42
CA VAL A 40 -13.96 -10.89 9.06
C VAL A 40 -14.44 -12.03 8.19
N GLN A 41 -13.62 -13.06 8.04
CA GLN A 41 -13.97 -14.29 7.34
C GLN A 41 -13.38 -15.48 8.11
N ASP A 42 -14.20 -16.48 8.39
CA ASP A 42 -13.80 -17.70 9.11
C ASP A 42 -13.06 -17.40 10.45
N GLY A 43 -13.53 -16.36 11.16
CA GLY A 43 -12.95 -15.93 12.44
C GLY A 43 -11.63 -15.16 12.34
N ARG A 44 -11.17 -14.81 11.13
CA ARG A 44 -9.94 -14.03 10.89
C ARG A 44 -10.26 -12.68 10.27
N SER A 45 -9.56 -11.63 10.70
CA SER A 45 -9.70 -10.28 10.14
C SER A 45 -8.78 -10.07 8.94
N PHE A 46 -9.30 -9.39 7.94
CA PHE A 46 -8.62 -9.05 6.69
C PHE A 46 -8.79 -7.59 6.35
N ILE A 47 -7.86 -7.06 5.55
CA ILE A 47 -7.84 -5.68 5.09
C ILE A 47 -7.99 -5.66 3.58
N LEU A 48 -9.14 -5.21 3.09
CA LEU A 48 -9.43 -4.99 1.68
C LEU A 48 -9.03 -3.57 1.30
N ARG A 49 -8.15 -3.44 0.31
CA ARG A 49 -7.70 -2.15 -0.23
C ARG A 49 -8.14 -2.00 -1.68
N LEU A 50 -8.82 -0.90 -1.97
CA LEU A 50 -9.15 -0.45 -3.32
C LEU A 50 -8.25 0.75 -3.68
N THR A 51 -7.43 0.56 -4.71
CA THR A 51 -6.54 1.58 -5.25
C THR A 51 -7.08 2.05 -6.60
N PRO A 52 -7.40 3.34 -6.80
CA PRO A 52 -7.81 3.86 -8.10
C PRO A 52 -6.71 3.63 -9.16
N CYS A 53 -7.06 2.98 -10.28
CA CYS A 53 -6.11 2.67 -11.35
C CYS A 53 -5.54 3.93 -12.02
N GLY A 54 -6.25 5.06 -11.94
CA GLY A 54 -5.76 6.36 -12.41
C GLY A 54 -4.60 6.92 -11.57
N ASN A 55 -4.47 6.49 -10.31
CA ASN A 55 -3.39 6.93 -9.42
C ASN A 55 -2.22 5.94 -9.43
N ARG A 56 -2.52 4.64 -9.53
CA ARG A 56 -1.52 3.58 -9.60
C ARG A 56 -2.03 2.45 -10.48
N SER A 57 -1.29 2.12 -11.53
CA SER A 57 -1.61 0.99 -12.38
C SER A 57 -1.58 -0.33 -11.60
N GLU A 58 -2.34 -1.32 -12.07
CA GLU A 58 -2.30 -2.66 -11.50
C GLU A 58 -0.87 -3.24 -11.47
N SER A 59 -0.06 -2.98 -12.52
CA SER A 59 1.34 -3.44 -12.57
C SER A 59 2.17 -2.91 -11.42
N LEU A 60 2.02 -1.62 -11.07
CA LEU A 60 2.73 -1.00 -9.95
C LEU A 60 2.25 -1.51 -8.59
N VAL A 61 0.97 -1.88 -8.47
CA VAL A 61 0.44 -2.56 -7.28
C VAL A 61 1.04 -3.96 -7.19
N ARG A 62 1.09 -4.73 -8.29
CA ARG A 62 1.72 -6.07 -8.30
C ARG A 62 3.19 -6.01 -7.90
N SER A 63 3.95 -5.01 -8.35
CA SER A 63 5.33 -4.81 -7.92
C SER A 63 5.48 -4.49 -6.43
N GLU A 64 4.50 -3.83 -5.83
CA GLU A 64 4.46 -3.63 -4.38
C GLU A 64 4.22 -4.96 -3.64
N LEU A 65 3.31 -5.79 -4.14
CA LEU A 65 3.02 -7.10 -3.54
C LEU A 65 4.21 -8.05 -3.67
N ASP A 66 4.91 -8.02 -4.79
CA ASP A 66 6.14 -8.80 -5.00
C ASP A 66 7.19 -8.48 -3.94
N TRP A 67 7.42 -7.19 -3.67
CA TRP A 67 8.33 -6.75 -2.62
C TRP A 67 7.85 -7.16 -1.22
N ILE A 68 6.55 -7.04 -0.91
CA ILE A 68 6.00 -7.48 0.39
C ILE A 68 6.18 -8.99 0.57
N LEU A 69 5.95 -9.80 -0.46
CA LEU A 69 6.14 -11.24 -0.42
C LEU A 69 7.62 -11.60 -0.23
N PHE A 70 8.53 -10.93 -0.94
CA PHE A 70 9.97 -11.07 -0.74
C PHE A 70 10.38 -10.75 0.71
N LEU A 71 9.88 -9.67 1.29
CA LEU A 71 10.15 -9.31 2.69
C LEU A 71 9.63 -10.37 3.67
N ALA A 72 8.42 -10.90 3.41
CA ALA A 72 7.84 -11.97 4.19
C ALA A 72 8.69 -13.25 4.14
N ASP A 73 9.20 -13.62 2.97
CA ASP A 73 10.06 -14.78 2.76
C ASP A 73 11.43 -14.62 3.45
N ALA A 74 11.92 -13.38 3.53
CA ALA A 74 13.11 -13.02 4.30
C ALA A 74 12.88 -12.91 5.82
N GLY A 75 11.67 -13.22 6.30
CA GLY A 75 11.34 -13.23 7.73
C GLY A 75 11.11 -11.83 8.34
N ILE A 76 10.86 -10.81 7.52
CA ILE A 76 10.37 -9.52 7.99
C ILE A 76 8.86 -9.64 8.25
N SER A 77 8.41 -9.19 9.42
CA SER A 77 6.99 -9.19 9.77
C SER A 77 6.24 -8.13 8.95
N VAL A 78 5.41 -8.59 8.02
CA VAL A 78 4.58 -7.75 7.14
C VAL A 78 3.17 -8.34 7.04
N SER A 79 2.18 -7.50 6.75
CA SER A 79 0.83 -7.99 6.38
C SER A 79 0.88 -8.63 4.99
N LYS A 80 0.77 -9.96 4.93
CA LYS A 80 0.86 -10.68 3.66
C LYS A 80 -0.42 -10.49 2.85
N PRO A 81 -0.32 -10.30 1.51
CA PRO A 81 -1.49 -10.35 0.66
C PRO A 81 -2.02 -11.79 0.60
N ILE A 82 -3.33 -11.94 0.37
CA ILE A 82 -3.96 -13.23 0.09
C ILE A 82 -4.39 -13.32 -1.37
N ARG A 83 -4.52 -14.54 -1.89
CA ARG A 83 -4.99 -14.76 -3.26
C ARG A 83 -6.52 -14.64 -3.32
N SER A 84 -7.00 -14.07 -4.41
CA SER A 84 -8.42 -14.11 -4.78
C SER A 84 -8.87 -15.54 -5.08
N LYS A 85 -10.18 -15.75 -5.23
CA LYS A 85 -10.76 -17.02 -5.67
C LYS A 85 -10.26 -17.48 -7.04
N ASN A 86 -9.71 -16.56 -7.85
CA ASN A 86 -9.12 -16.86 -9.16
C ASN A 86 -7.61 -17.13 -9.07
N GLY A 87 -7.05 -17.24 -7.84
CA GLY A 87 -5.63 -17.47 -7.62
C GLY A 87 -4.73 -16.26 -7.88
N ARG A 88 -5.29 -15.05 -8.08
CA ARG A 88 -4.53 -13.83 -8.36
C ARG A 88 -4.25 -13.04 -7.09
N TRP A 89 -3.15 -12.28 -7.07
CA TRP A 89 -2.82 -11.35 -5.99
C TRP A 89 -3.58 -10.01 -6.09
N THR A 90 -4.05 -9.67 -7.29
CA THR A 90 -4.79 -8.45 -7.61
C THR A 90 -6.04 -8.79 -8.42
N GLU A 91 -7.08 -7.98 -8.27
CA GLU A 91 -8.29 -8.05 -9.05
C GLU A 91 -8.67 -6.63 -9.50
N VAL A 92 -8.98 -6.43 -10.78
CA VAL A 92 -9.44 -5.12 -11.27
C VAL A 92 -10.97 -5.09 -11.24
N ILE A 93 -11.51 -4.11 -10.50
CA ILE A 93 -12.94 -3.91 -10.34
C ILE A 93 -13.35 -2.67 -11.14
N PRO A 94 -14.17 -2.82 -12.19
CA PRO A 94 -14.72 -1.68 -12.91
C PRO A 94 -15.83 -1.02 -12.09
N SER A 95 -15.93 0.30 -12.19
CA SER A 95 -17.09 1.07 -11.71
C SER A 95 -18.07 1.30 -12.88
N PRO A 96 -19.37 1.47 -12.59
CA PRO A 96 -20.36 1.83 -13.61
C PRO A 96 -20.02 3.12 -14.38
N GLU A 97 -19.30 4.05 -13.75
CA GLU A 97 -18.90 5.35 -14.28
C GLU A 97 -17.65 5.28 -15.18
N GLY A 98 -17.08 4.08 -15.38
CA GLY A 98 -15.91 3.85 -16.23
C GLY A 98 -14.57 3.93 -15.49
N SER A 99 -14.57 4.32 -14.22
CA SER A 99 -13.41 4.22 -13.33
C SER A 99 -13.03 2.75 -13.07
N ARG A 100 -11.77 2.50 -12.70
CA ARG A 100 -11.28 1.16 -12.37
C ARG A 100 -10.46 1.19 -11.08
N TYR A 101 -10.60 0.15 -10.27
CA TYR A 101 -9.88 0.00 -9.01
C TYR A 101 -9.12 -1.31 -8.98
N THR A 102 -7.87 -1.28 -8.56
CA THR A 102 -7.13 -2.50 -8.21
C THR A 102 -7.46 -2.88 -6.78
N CYS A 103 -8.02 -4.07 -6.61
CA CYS A 103 -8.38 -4.67 -5.34
C CYS A 103 -7.31 -5.66 -4.87
N VAL A 104 -6.87 -5.49 -3.63
CA VAL A 104 -5.97 -6.40 -2.91
C VAL A 104 -6.52 -6.65 -1.52
N VAL A 105 -6.39 -7.87 -1.02
CA VAL A 105 -6.67 -8.19 0.38
C VAL A 105 -5.40 -8.62 1.09
N PHE A 106 -5.22 -8.14 2.32
CA PHE A 106 -4.11 -8.48 3.20
C PHE A 106 -4.62 -9.12 4.50
N GLU A 107 -3.76 -9.93 5.12
CA GLU A 107 -3.94 -10.32 6.53
C GLU A 107 -3.87 -9.09 7.44
N LYS A 108 -4.81 -8.97 8.39
CA LYS A 108 -4.73 -7.90 9.40
C LYS A 108 -3.55 -8.16 10.32
N ALA A 109 -2.69 -7.15 10.49
CA ALA A 109 -1.59 -7.23 11.44
C ALA A 109 -2.13 -7.43 12.87
N PRO A 110 -1.56 -8.36 13.64
CA PRO A 110 -1.96 -8.55 15.04
C PRO A 110 -1.52 -7.36 15.90
N GLY A 111 -2.16 -7.23 17.06
CA GLY A 111 -1.88 -6.16 18.01
C GLY A 111 -2.68 -4.88 17.73
N ARG A 112 -2.12 -3.74 18.11
CA ARG A 112 -2.76 -2.43 18.01
C ARG A 112 -1.78 -1.37 17.54
N GLN A 113 -2.32 -0.28 16.98
CA GLN A 113 -1.54 0.91 16.74
C GLN A 113 -1.11 1.54 18.08
N ILE A 114 0.17 1.94 18.17
CA ILE A 114 0.67 2.79 19.25
C ILE A 114 0.45 4.23 18.81
N GLY A 115 -0.37 4.96 19.58
CA GLY A 115 -0.81 6.30 19.23
C GLY A 115 0.10 7.40 19.77
N TYR A 116 -0.17 8.64 19.35
CA TYR A 116 0.34 9.81 20.06
C TYR A 116 -0.51 10.06 21.32
N PRO A 117 0.06 10.46 22.48
CA PRO A 117 1.49 10.69 22.72
C PRO A 117 2.25 9.45 23.24
N GLU A 118 1.59 8.29 23.39
CA GLU A 118 2.16 7.04 23.92
C GLU A 118 3.52 6.66 23.27
N CYS A 119 3.66 6.92 21.97
CA CYS A 119 4.89 6.61 21.23
C CYS A 119 6.10 7.51 21.55
N LEU A 120 5.92 8.67 22.21
CA LEU A 120 7.00 9.66 22.36
C LEU A 120 8.05 9.26 23.40
N GLU A 121 7.64 8.62 24.49
CA GLU A 121 8.53 8.31 25.62
C GLU A 121 8.95 6.83 25.67
N ASP A 122 8.49 6.00 24.73
CA ASP A 122 8.90 4.60 24.63
C ASP A 122 10.22 4.47 23.84
N HIS A 123 11.34 4.72 24.53
CA HIS A 123 12.68 4.53 23.95
C HIS A 123 12.92 3.08 23.46
N GLY A 124 12.30 2.09 24.10
CA GLY A 124 12.38 0.70 23.68
C GLY A 124 11.69 0.49 22.32
N LEU A 125 10.57 1.17 22.08
CA LEU A 125 9.90 1.19 20.77
C LEU A 125 10.81 1.80 19.71
N HIS A 126 11.46 2.93 19.99
CA HIS A 126 12.37 3.57 19.05
C HIS A 126 13.52 2.65 18.65
N GLU A 127 14.13 1.98 19.63
CA GLU A 127 15.22 1.03 19.38
C GLU A 127 14.75 -0.20 18.57
N ARG A 128 13.56 -0.74 18.88
CA ARG A 128 12.95 -1.83 18.10
C ARG A 128 12.65 -1.41 16.66
N LEU A 129 12.15 -0.18 16.46
CA LEU A 129 11.93 0.39 15.13
C LEU A 129 13.25 0.55 14.37
N GLY A 130 14.29 1.06 15.02
CA GLY A 130 15.63 1.19 14.43
C GLY A 130 16.20 -0.16 13.97
N ARG A 131 16.12 -1.19 14.82
CA ARG A 131 16.50 -2.57 14.45
C ARG A 131 15.69 -3.11 13.29
N LEU A 132 14.37 -2.92 13.29
CA LEU A 132 13.50 -3.38 12.21
C LEU A 132 13.85 -2.70 10.88
N THR A 133 14.03 -1.38 10.90
CA THR A 133 14.40 -0.59 9.71
C THR A 133 15.77 -1.01 9.17
N GLY A 134 16.76 -1.20 10.04
CA GLY A 134 18.09 -1.69 9.62
C GLY A 134 18.03 -3.07 8.96
N ARG A 135 17.24 -4.00 9.52
CA ARG A 135 16.98 -5.31 8.91
C ARG A 135 16.29 -5.20 7.57
N LEU A 136 15.27 -4.34 7.47
CA LEU A 136 14.54 -4.10 6.22
C LEU A 136 15.48 -3.56 5.14
N HIS A 137 16.36 -2.61 5.47
CA HIS A 137 17.36 -2.08 4.54
C HIS A 137 18.33 -3.16 4.08
N ALA A 138 18.90 -3.95 5.00
CA ALA A 138 19.85 -5.00 4.67
C ALA A 138 19.23 -6.05 3.72
N VAL A 139 18.01 -6.51 4.01
CA VAL A 139 17.28 -7.46 3.15
C VAL A 139 16.93 -6.83 1.80
N SER A 140 16.54 -5.55 1.77
CA SER A 140 16.16 -4.88 0.52
C SER A 140 17.32 -4.75 -0.47
N GLN A 141 18.58 -4.80 -0.03
CA GLN A 141 19.75 -4.80 -0.92
C GLN A 141 19.85 -6.05 -1.80
N THR A 142 19.25 -7.16 -1.38
CA THR A 142 19.25 -8.42 -2.15
C THR A 142 18.00 -8.59 -2.99
N TYR A 143 17.07 -7.63 -2.96
CA TYR A 143 15.85 -7.69 -3.75
C TYR A 143 16.16 -7.46 -5.23
N GLN A 144 15.75 -8.41 -6.07
CA GLN A 144 15.88 -8.32 -7.52
C GLN A 144 14.53 -8.64 -8.14
N PRO A 145 13.74 -7.63 -8.56
CA PRO A 145 12.47 -7.88 -9.23
C PRO A 145 12.73 -8.58 -10.56
N GLN A 146 12.07 -9.72 -10.78
CA GLN A 146 12.18 -10.48 -12.02
C GLN A 146 10.95 -10.25 -12.91
N ALA A 147 11.13 -10.34 -14.23
CA ALA A 147 10.00 -10.27 -15.17
C ALA A 147 8.93 -11.31 -14.78
N PRO A 148 7.63 -10.95 -14.79
CA PRO A 148 7.01 -9.76 -15.39
C PRO A 148 6.83 -8.56 -14.44
N ILE A 149 7.55 -8.50 -13.31
CA ILE A 149 7.44 -7.40 -12.34
C ILE A 149 8.00 -6.10 -12.92
N THR A 150 7.20 -5.03 -12.87
CA THR A 150 7.63 -3.69 -13.31
C THR A 150 8.48 -3.04 -12.23
N ALA A 151 9.61 -2.43 -12.60
CA ALA A 151 10.41 -1.66 -11.65
C ALA A 151 9.58 -0.51 -11.05
N ARG A 152 9.71 -0.31 -9.73
CA ARG A 152 9.10 0.83 -9.05
C ARG A 152 9.86 2.10 -9.40
N HIS A 153 9.16 3.22 -9.34
CA HIS A 153 9.73 4.52 -9.65
C HIS A 153 10.91 4.87 -8.75
N ASP A 154 11.93 5.48 -9.34
CA ASP A 154 13.01 6.13 -8.62
C ASP A 154 12.46 7.34 -7.85
N TRP A 155 13.07 7.69 -6.72
CA TRP A 155 12.64 8.84 -5.92
C TRP A 155 12.63 10.15 -6.71
N ARG A 156 13.50 10.31 -7.72
CA ARG A 156 13.55 11.47 -8.62
C ARG A 156 12.30 11.60 -9.50
N GLN A 157 11.54 10.52 -9.67
CA GLN A 157 10.30 10.50 -10.43
C GLN A 157 9.07 10.79 -9.56
N ASN A 158 9.26 11.08 -8.26
CA ASN A 158 8.17 11.42 -7.38
C ASN A 158 7.58 12.79 -7.78
N TRP A 159 6.30 12.79 -8.15
CA TRP A 159 5.62 14.01 -8.60
C TRP A 159 5.69 15.15 -7.58
N PHE A 160 5.51 14.85 -6.28
CA PHE A 160 5.56 15.86 -5.24
C PHE A 160 6.95 16.50 -5.20
N LEU A 161 8.03 15.70 -5.13
CA LEU A 161 9.40 16.23 -5.12
C LEU A 161 9.77 17.04 -6.37
N GLN A 162 9.18 16.74 -7.52
CA GLN A 162 9.41 17.48 -8.77
C GLN A 162 8.68 18.84 -8.84
N HIS A 163 7.60 19.00 -8.07
CA HIS A 163 6.73 20.19 -8.13
C HIS A 163 6.65 20.92 -6.79
N MET A 164 7.51 20.54 -5.85
CA MET A 164 7.54 21.10 -4.51
C MET A 164 8.36 22.39 -4.51
N ASP A 165 7.67 23.51 -4.43
CA ASP A 165 8.27 24.84 -4.30
C ASP A 165 8.49 25.17 -2.80
N LEU A 166 9.41 24.44 -2.16
CA LEU A 166 9.71 24.59 -0.73
C LEU A 166 10.99 25.36 -0.44
N LEU A 167 11.75 25.76 -1.46
CA LEU A 167 12.98 26.52 -1.23
C LEU A 167 12.62 28.00 -1.08
N PRO A 168 12.89 28.62 0.08
CA PRO A 168 12.77 30.07 0.21
C PRO A 168 13.66 30.74 -0.85
N GLU A 169 13.25 31.90 -1.38
CA GLU A 169 14.04 32.63 -2.39
C GLU A 169 15.50 32.87 -1.97
N SER A 170 15.74 33.01 -0.65
CA SER A 170 17.08 33.13 -0.04
C SER A 170 17.99 31.91 -0.21
N GLN A 171 17.45 30.76 -0.63
CA GLN A 171 18.17 29.50 -0.87
C GLN A 171 18.29 29.16 -2.37
N ALA A 172 18.01 30.11 -3.27
CA ALA A 172 18.12 29.92 -4.73
C ALA A 172 19.51 29.50 -5.24
N GLY A 173 20.57 29.64 -4.43
CA GLY A 173 21.92 29.13 -4.72
C GLY A 173 22.08 27.62 -4.54
N VAL A 174 21.12 26.94 -3.89
CA VAL A 174 21.07 25.48 -3.78
C VAL A 174 20.38 24.92 -5.03
N VAL A 175 21.02 25.08 -6.19
CA VAL A 175 20.61 24.34 -7.39
C VAL A 175 21.03 22.87 -7.21
N PRO A 176 20.18 21.87 -7.49
CA PRO A 176 20.39 20.52 -6.99
C PRO A 176 21.58 19.86 -7.69
N ARG A 177 22.65 19.61 -6.95
CA ARG A 177 23.68 18.61 -7.30
C ARG A 177 23.20 17.17 -7.04
N ALA A 178 21.88 16.95 -7.08
CA ALA A 178 21.21 15.66 -6.84
C ALA A 178 20.77 14.99 -8.16
N MET A 179 21.47 15.25 -9.25
CA MET A 179 21.31 14.58 -10.55
C MET A 179 22.55 13.73 -10.93
N ILE A 180 23.11 12.96 -9.99
CA ILE A 180 24.03 11.85 -10.29
C ILE A 180 23.57 10.63 -9.51
#